data_AF-A0A7X7NXY1-F1
#
_entry.id   AF-A0A7X7NXY1-F1
#
_cell.length_a   1.000
_cell.length_b   1.000
_cell.length_c   1.000
_cell.angle_alpha   90.00
_cell.angle_beta   90.00
_cell.angle_gamma   90.00
#
_symmetry.space_group_name_H-M   'P 1'
#
loop_
_entity.id
_entity.type
_entity.pdbx_description
1 polymer ?
#
loop_
_entity_poly.entity_id
_entity_poly.type
_entity_poly.pdbx_seq_one_letter_code
_entity_poly.pdbx_strand_id
1 'polypeptide(L)' 'GSTTITVNGEAQTMDVAPEIVNNRTMLPARYVAEGLGYTVGWDPGTKTVLIFK' A
#
# COMPACT_ATOMS: atom_id res chain seq x y z
N GLY A 1 4.66 11.39 -6.55
CA GLY A 1 4.44 10.43 -7.65
C GLY A 1 3.00 10.51 -8.14
N SER A 2 2.51 9.49 -8.86
CA SER A 2 1.08 9.34 -9.20
C SER A 2 0.36 8.51 -8.14
N THR A 3 -0.92 8.77 -7.90
CA THR A 3 -1.78 7.92 -7.06
C THR A 3 -2.30 6.69 -7.79
N THR A 4 -2.06 6.56 -9.10
CA THR A 4 -2.47 5.36 -9.86
C THR A 4 -1.42 4.27 -9.72
N ILE A 5 -1.84 3.06 -9.32
CA ILE A 5 -1.05 1.83 -9.34
C ILE A 5 -1.69 0.84 -10.32
N THR A 6 -0.88 0.04 -11.01
CA THR A 6 -1.37 -1.04 -11.88
C THR A 6 -1.06 -2.39 -11.24
N VAL A 7 -2.09 -3.18 -10.96
CA VAL A 7 -1.99 -4.52 -10.38
C VAL A 7 -2.55 -5.51 -11.40
N ASN A 8 -1.74 -6.47 -11.87
CA ASN A 8 -2.15 -7.47 -12.86
C ASN A 8 -2.79 -6.88 -14.14
N GLY A 9 -2.37 -5.68 -14.55
CA GLY A 9 -2.91 -4.98 -15.72
C GLY A 9 -4.12 -4.09 -15.44
N GLU A 10 -4.69 -4.14 -14.24
CA GLU A 10 -5.81 -3.28 -13.83
C GLU A 10 -5.31 -2.06 -13.05
N ALA A 11 -5.83 -0.89 -13.40
CA ALA A 11 -5.51 0.36 -12.71
C ALA A 11 -6.35 0.50 -11.43
N GLN A 12 -5.70 0.85 -10.34
CA GLN A 12 -6.30 1.14 -9.04
C GLN A 12 -5.81 2.49 -8.54
N THR A 13 -6.66 3.19 -7.77
CA THR A 13 -6.31 4.48 -7.18
C THR A 13 -5.93 4.31 -5.72
N MET A 14 -4.74 4.78 -5.38
CA MET A 14 -4.23 4.87 -4.03
C MET A 14 -4.62 6.17 -3.35
N ASP A 15 -4.68 6.17 -2.02
CA ASP A 15 -4.93 7.35 -1.19
C ASP A 15 -3.73 8.31 -1.13
N VAL A 16 -2.52 7.77 -1.24
CA VAL A 16 -1.26 8.51 -1.14
C VAL A 16 -0.36 8.15 -2.32
N ALA A 17 0.23 9.18 -2.93
CA ALA A 17 1.21 9.00 -3.98
C ALA A 17 2.58 8.58 -3.40
N PRO A 18 3.38 7.77 -4.12
CA PRO A 18 4.76 7.52 -3.75
C PRO A 18 5.57 8.80 -3.60
N GLU A 19 6.45 8.83 -2.60
CA GLU A 19 7.30 9.95 -2.26
C GLU A 19 8.77 9.51 -2.13
N ILE A 20 9.71 10.41 -2.43
CA ILE A 20 11.13 10.18 -2.18
C ILE A 20 11.50 10.85 -0.86
N VAL A 21 11.92 10.05 0.12
CA VAL A 21 12.38 10.51 1.43
C VAL A 21 13.80 10.00 1.65
N ASN A 22 14.75 10.88 1.96
CA ASN A 22 16.16 10.52 2.21
C ASN A 22 16.76 9.63 1.10
N ASN A 23 16.50 9.98 -0.17
CA ASN A 23 16.94 9.23 -1.35
C ASN A 23 16.39 7.78 -1.43
N ARG A 24 15.25 7.51 -0.78
CA ARG A 24 14.51 6.24 -0.86
C ARG A 24 13.08 6.51 -1.29
N THR A 25 12.57 5.68 -2.19
CA THR A 25 11.16 5.73 -2.59
C THR A 25 10.32 5.02 -1.53
N MET A 26 9.43 5.77 -0.90
CA MET A 26 8.42 5.27 0.03
C MET A 26 7.15 4.97 -0.74
N LEU A 27 6.62 3.76 -0.55
CA LEU A 27 5.37 3.31 -1.13
C LEU A 27 4.34 3.11 -0.01
N PRO A 28 3.05 3.36 -0.27
CA PRO A 28 2.05 3.07 0.75
C PRO A 28 1.91 1.56 0.94
N ALA A 29 2.23 1.09 2.15
CA ALA A 29 2.39 -0.34 2.43
C ALA A 29 1.13 -1.18 2.15
N ARG A 30 -0.07 -0.59 2.35
CA ARG A 30 -1.35 -1.26 2.10
C ARG A 30 -1.48 -1.74 0.66
N TYR A 31 -1.33 -0.83 -0.30
CA TYR A 31 -1.50 -1.16 -1.73
C TYR A 31 -0.42 -2.10 -2.24
N VAL A 32 0.78 -2.04 -1.67
CA VAL A 32 1.84 -3.03 -1.99
C VAL A 32 1.42 -4.41 -1.51
N ALA A 33 0.93 -4.56 -0.29
CA ALA A 33 0.48 -5.85 0.23
C ALA A 33 -0.74 -6.40 -0.52
N GLU A 34 -1.75 -5.57 -0.77
CA GLU A 34 -2.95 -5.94 -1.51
C GLU A 34 -2.64 -6.29 -2.97
N GLY A 35 -1.75 -5.55 -3.62
CA GLY A 35 -1.26 -5.87 -4.97
C GLY A 35 -0.52 -7.21 -5.06
N LEU A 36 0.05 -7.69 -3.95
CA LEU A 36 0.68 -9.01 -3.83
C LEU A 36 -0.31 -10.12 -3.41
N GLY A 37 -1.60 -9.81 -3.31
CA GLY A 37 -2.66 -10.76 -2.97
C GLY A 37 -2.72 -11.10 -1.48
N TYR A 38 -2.41 -10.14 -0.62
CA TYR A 38 -2.69 -10.18 0.81
C TYR A 38 -3.86 -9.27 1.16
N THR A 39 -4.51 -9.53 2.29
CA THR A 39 -5.51 -8.65 2.88
C THR A 39 -4.88 -7.85 4.02
N VAL A 40 -5.18 -6.56 4.09
CA VAL A 40 -4.68 -5.66 5.13
C VAL A 40 -5.81 -5.27 6.07
N GLY A 41 -5.63 -5.56 7.36
CA GLY A 41 -6.52 -5.17 8.45
C GLY A 41 -5.86 -4.15 9.39
N TRP A 42 -6.70 -3.49 10.20
CA TRP A 42 -6.25 -2.57 11.24
C TRP A 42 -6.84 -3.00 12.58
N ASP A 43 -5.98 -3.21 13.58
CA ASP A 43 -6.39 -3.35 14.98
C ASP A 43 -6.21 -2.01 15.70
N PRO A 44 -7.32 -1.32 16.05
CA PRO A 44 -7.25 -0.03 16.74
C PRO A 44 -6.80 -0.16 18.20
N GLY A 45 -6.98 -1.32 18.84
CA GLY A 45 -6.65 -1.51 20.25
C GLY A 45 -5.13 -1.56 20.47
N THR A 46 -4.42 -2.26 19.58
CA THR A 46 -2.96 -2.36 19.64
C THR A 46 -2.25 -1.39 18.70
N LYS A 47 -2.99 -0.65 17.86
CA LYS A 47 -2.46 0.20 16.78
C LYS A 47 -1.58 -0.60 15.82
N THR A 48 -2.04 -1.80 15.48
CA THR A 48 -1.28 -2.76 14.66
C THR A 48 -1.90 -2.93 13.28
N VAL A 49 -1.05 -2.97 12.27
CA VAL A 49 -1.43 -3.39 10.91
C VAL A 49 -1.34 -4.92 10.84
N LEU A 50 -2.45 -5.57 10.49
CA LEU A 50 -2.52 -7.01 10.30
C LEU A 50 -2.43 -7.33 8.81
N ILE A 51 -1.58 -8.28 8.43
CA ILE A 51 -1.43 -8.73 7.04
C ILE A 51 -1.63 -10.25 7.02
N PHE A 52 -2.60 -10.72 6.24
CA PHE A 52 -2.94 -12.14 6.14
C PHE A 52 -3.31 -12.49 4.70
N LYS A 53 -3.28 -13.78 4.37
CA LYS A 53 -3.57 -14.30 3.02
C LYS A 53 -4.96 -14.92 2.96
#